data_AF-A0AAV5L7A7-F1
#
_entry.id   AF-A0AAV5L7A7-F1
#
_cell.length_a   1.000
_cell.length_b   1.000
_cell.length_c   1.000
_cell.angle_alpha   90.00
_cell.angle_beta   90.00
_cell.angle_gamma   90.00
#
_symmetry.space_group_name_H-M   'P 1'
#
loop_
_entity.id
_entity.type
_entity.pdbx_description
1 polymer ?
#
loop_
_entity_poly.entity_id
_entity_poly.type
_entity_poly.pdbx_seq_one_letter_code
_entity_poly.pdbx_strand_id
1 'polypeptide(L)'
;MEHSKKKLIILLSIASVAALSIIFRRRRQKKNRRAARCYLHTDPKPQYTFKRVLADNSYSPFNHLNLDGLEEKSQPYEADIMALVDNPPVEFKFLEGVDVDLEMSDSYVWVDTELQLTQLADALSKEKVFHGADDDVVWLQRDFHL
;
A
#
# COMPACT_ATOMS: atom_id res chain seq x y z
N MET A 1 -70.85 -9.44 8.28
CA MET A 1 -70.08 -9.01 9.48
C MET A 1 -68.78 -9.79 9.72
N GLU A 2 -68.67 -11.07 9.38
CA GLU A 2 -67.40 -11.81 9.60
C GLU A 2 -66.25 -11.37 8.68
N HIS A 3 -66.53 -11.09 7.42
CA HIS A 3 -65.51 -10.75 6.43
C HIS A 3 -64.76 -9.44 6.75
N SER A 4 -65.46 -8.45 7.32
CA SER A 4 -64.85 -7.20 7.78
C SER A 4 -63.94 -7.39 9.00
N LYS A 5 -64.31 -8.30 9.92
CA LYS A 5 -63.46 -8.66 11.07
C LYS A 5 -62.16 -9.35 10.63
N LYS A 6 -62.24 -10.29 9.68
CA LYS A 6 -61.06 -10.98 9.11
C LYS A 6 -60.10 -10.01 8.43
N LYS A 7 -60.61 -9.03 7.66
CA LYS A 7 -59.80 -7.96 7.07
C LYS A 7 -59.11 -7.09 8.12
N LEU A 8 -59.80 -6.77 9.21
CA LEU A 8 -59.26 -5.93 10.29
C LEU A 8 -58.13 -6.66 11.04
N ILE A 9 -58.28 -7.96 11.29
CA ILE A 9 -57.22 -8.80 11.89
C ILE A 9 -55.98 -8.87 10.99
N ILE A 10 -56.17 -9.01 9.67
CA ILE A 10 -55.05 -9.03 8.70
C ILE A 10 -54.34 -7.67 8.65
N LEU A 11 -55.08 -6.56 8.67
CA LEU A 11 -54.47 -5.23 8.70
C LEU A 11 -53.67 -4.99 9.99
N LEU A 12 -54.18 -5.47 11.13
CA LEU A 12 -53.50 -5.35 12.42
C LEU A 12 -52.21 -6.18 12.47
N SER A 13 -52.21 -7.38 11.88
CA SER A 13 -51.01 -8.22 11.82
C SER A 13 -49.94 -7.64 10.88
N ILE A 14 -50.33 -7.09 9.74
CA ILE A 14 -49.40 -6.40 8.82
C ILE A 14 -48.78 -5.18 9.53
N ALA A 15 -49.60 -4.37 10.21
CA ALA A 15 -49.13 -3.19 10.93
C ALA A 15 -48.16 -3.55 12.07
N SER A 16 -48.44 -4.62 12.82
CA SER A 16 -47.56 -5.06 13.92
C SER A 16 -46.23 -5.59 13.43
N VAL A 17 -46.22 -6.37 12.34
CA VAL A 17 -44.99 -6.86 11.69
C VAL A 17 -44.16 -5.69 11.12
N ALA A 18 -44.81 -4.72 10.48
CA ALA A 18 -44.15 -3.52 9.97
C ALA A 18 -43.51 -2.71 11.12
N ALA A 19 -44.24 -2.48 12.22
CA ALA A 19 -43.72 -1.76 13.38
C ALA A 19 -42.51 -2.48 14.02
N LEU A 20 -42.59 -3.81 14.18
CA LEU A 20 -41.49 -4.61 14.72
C LEU A 20 -40.25 -4.56 13.81
N SER A 21 -40.42 -4.66 12.49
CA SER A 21 -39.29 -4.59 11.54
C SER A 21 -38.55 -3.24 11.62
N ILE A 22 -39.27 -2.13 11.77
CA ILE A 22 -38.69 -0.79 11.94
C ILE A 22 -37.90 -0.70 13.26
N ILE A 23 -38.44 -1.24 14.36
CA ILE A 23 -37.77 -1.23 15.67
C ILE A 23 -36.50 -2.08 15.65
N PHE A 24 -36.55 -3.28 15.06
CA PHE A 24 -35.38 -4.15 14.92
C PHE A 24 -34.29 -3.50 14.05
N ARG A 25 -34.66 -2.84 12.95
CA ARG A 25 -33.72 -2.13 12.08
C ARG A 25 -33.03 -0.98 12.82
N ARG A 26 -33.79 -0.17 13.57
CA ARG A 26 -33.24 0.92 14.41
C ARG A 26 -32.30 0.41 15.51
N ARG A 27 -32.65 -0.71 16.18
CA ARG A 27 -31.78 -1.31 17.21
C ARG A 27 -30.47 -1.84 16.62
N ARG A 28 -30.52 -2.50 15.46
CA ARG A 28 -29.31 -3.00 14.77
C ARG A 28 -28.40 -1.85 14.35
N GLN A 29 -28.98 -0.78 13.80
CA GLN A 29 -28.22 0.41 13.39
C GLN A 29 -27.57 1.14 14.60
N LYS A 30 -28.26 1.20 15.75
CA LYS A 30 -27.71 1.80 16.98
C LYS A 30 -26.59 0.96 17.61
N LYS A 31 -26.62 -0.37 17.47
CA LYS A 31 -25.54 -1.27 17.92
C LYS A 31 -24.28 -1.10 17.07
N ASN A 32 -24.42 -1.00 15.75
CA ASN A 32 -23.29 -0.76 14.84
C ASN A 32 -22.61 0.60 15.09
N ARG A 33 -23.39 1.65 15.42
CA ARG A 33 -22.82 2.98 15.75
C ARG A 33 -21.99 3.02 17.03
N ARG A 34 -22.19 2.08 17.96
CA ARG A 34 -21.43 2.02 19.23
C ARG A 34 -20.11 1.28 19.12
N ALA A 35 -19.91 0.48 18.08
CA ALA A 35 -18.65 -0.21 17.81
C ALA A 35 -17.60 0.69 17.14
N ALA A 36 -17.98 1.90 16.68
CA ALA A 36 -17.09 2.83 15.98
C ALA A 36 -16.37 3.82 16.92
N ARG A 37 -16.20 3.48 18.20
CA ARG A 37 -15.59 4.36 19.22
C ARG A 37 -14.25 3.81 19.73
N CYS A 38 -13.43 3.23 18.85
CA CYS A 38 -12.03 2.97 19.16
C CYS A 38 -11.21 4.21 18.77
N TYR A 39 -10.35 4.67 19.69
CA TYR A 39 -9.46 5.82 19.57
C TYR A 39 -8.30 5.62 18.56
N LEU A 40 -8.38 4.59 17.73
CA LEU A 40 -7.54 4.46 16.55
C LEU A 40 -8.21 5.26 15.45
N HIS A 41 -7.59 6.38 15.07
CA HIS A 41 -7.91 7.06 13.81
C HIS A 41 -8.11 6.00 12.73
N THR A 42 -9.31 5.95 12.17
CA THR A 42 -9.70 4.98 11.13
C THR A 42 -9.16 5.43 9.78
N ASP A 43 -7.89 5.79 9.72
CA ASP A 43 -7.27 6.03 8.43
C ASP A 43 -7.28 4.69 7.70
N PRO A 44 -7.82 4.65 6.48
CA PRO A 44 -7.88 3.41 5.74
C PRO A 44 -6.47 2.91 5.49
N LYS A 45 -6.27 1.60 5.66
CA LYS A 45 -5.01 0.94 5.36
C LYS A 45 -4.59 1.30 3.91
N PRO A 46 -3.41 1.90 3.67
CA PRO A 46 -3.03 2.42 2.35
C PRO A 46 -2.96 1.32 1.29
N GLN A 47 -2.71 0.08 1.69
CA GLN A 47 -2.73 -1.09 0.81
C GLN A 47 -4.10 -1.30 0.14
N TYR A 48 -5.20 -0.74 0.66
CA TYR A 48 -6.52 -0.82 0.01
C TYR A 48 -6.64 0.03 -1.25
N THR A 49 -5.75 1.01 -1.45
CA THR A 49 -5.78 1.87 -2.64
C THR A 49 -4.79 1.42 -3.72
N PHE A 50 -4.06 0.32 -3.52
CA PHE A 50 -3.08 -0.17 -4.48
C PHE A 50 -3.78 -0.73 -5.73
N LYS A 51 -3.29 -0.30 -6.91
CA LYS A 51 -3.92 -0.64 -8.20
C LYS A 51 -3.65 -2.08 -8.66
N ARG A 52 -2.46 -2.61 -8.32
CA ARG A 52 -1.95 -3.89 -8.87
C ARG A 52 -1.49 -4.90 -7.82
N VAL A 53 -1.18 -4.44 -6.60
CA VAL A 53 -0.61 -5.29 -5.55
C VAL A 53 -1.70 -5.58 -4.52
N LEU A 54 -2.28 -6.78 -4.61
CA LEU A 54 -2.94 -7.37 -3.46
C LEU A 54 -1.85 -7.91 -2.54
N ALA A 55 -1.91 -7.57 -1.26
CA ALA A 55 -0.96 -8.09 -0.27
C ALA A 55 -1.22 -9.60 -0.08
N ASP A 56 -0.60 -10.42 -0.92
CA ASP A 56 -0.58 -11.87 -0.77
C ASP A 56 0.48 -12.25 0.26
N ASN A 57 0.02 -12.69 1.43
CA ASN A 57 0.88 -13.20 2.51
C ASN A 57 0.88 -14.73 2.54
N SER A 58 0.50 -15.39 1.44
CA SER A 58 0.72 -16.82 1.28
C SER A 58 2.23 -17.12 1.29
N TYR A 59 2.61 -18.31 1.74
CA TYR A 59 4.02 -18.76 1.73
C TYR A 59 4.48 -19.23 0.34
N SER A 60 3.92 -18.66 -0.74
CA SER A 60 4.36 -18.97 -2.09
C SER A 60 5.75 -18.36 -2.35
N PRO A 61 6.57 -18.97 -3.24
CA PRO A 61 7.84 -18.38 -3.63
C PRO A 61 7.66 -16.97 -4.22
N PHE A 62 8.61 -16.07 -3.93
CA PHE A 62 8.59 -14.73 -4.49
C PHE A 62 8.80 -14.78 -6.00
N ASN A 63 7.98 -14.04 -6.74
CA ASN A 63 8.09 -13.89 -8.18
C ASN A 63 8.55 -12.47 -8.49
N HIS A 64 9.71 -12.34 -9.14
CA HIS A 64 10.17 -11.07 -9.67
C HIS A 64 9.23 -10.60 -10.80
N LEU A 65 9.00 -9.29 -10.88
CA LEU A 65 8.15 -8.71 -11.93
C LEU A 65 8.91 -8.71 -13.26
N ASN A 66 8.72 -9.75 -14.05
CA ASN A 66 9.33 -9.85 -15.38
C ASN A 66 8.45 -9.11 -16.40
N LEU A 67 8.85 -7.90 -16.79
CA LEU A 67 8.17 -7.12 -17.84
C LEU A 67 8.41 -7.69 -19.25
N ASP A 68 9.51 -8.44 -19.43
CA ASP A 68 9.97 -8.90 -20.75
C ASP A 68 9.56 -10.35 -21.10
N GLY A 69 8.78 -11.01 -20.25
CA GLY A 69 8.17 -12.32 -20.57
C GLY A 69 9.13 -13.52 -20.66
N LEU A 70 10.42 -13.33 -20.35
CA LEU A 70 11.36 -14.43 -20.12
C LEU A 70 11.16 -14.95 -18.70
N GLU A 71 10.73 -16.21 -18.57
CA GLU A 71 10.65 -16.92 -17.29
C GLU A 71 12.05 -17.28 -16.78
N GLU A 72 12.81 -16.29 -16.34
CA GLU A 72 13.99 -16.51 -15.53
C GLU A 72 13.61 -16.38 -14.05
N LYS A 73 13.81 -17.47 -13.32
CA LYS A 73 13.63 -17.57 -11.86
C LYS A 73 14.86 -17.08 -11.08
N SER A 74 15.89 -16.60 -11.79
CA SER A 74 17.10 -16.01 -11.23
C SER A 74 16.86 -14.58 -10.78
N GLN A 75 17.73 -14.08 -9.91
CA GLN A 75 17.74 -12.66 -9.54
C GLN A 75 18.05 -11.83 -10.81
N PRO A 76 17.17 -10.88 -11.21
CA PRO A 76 17.25 -10.23 -12.53
C PRO A 76 18.57 -9.50 -12.84
N TYR A 77 19.31 -9.09 -11.80
CA TYR A 77 20.55 -8.32 -11.93
C TYR A 77 21.78 -9.04 -11.35
N GLU A 78 21.69 -10.33 -11.01
CA GLU A 78 22.81 -11.07 -10.40
C GLU A 78 24.07 -11.02 -11.27
N ALA A 79 23.94 -11.29 -12.57
CA ALA A 79 25.04 -11.27 -13.51
C ALA A 79 25.69 -9.88 -13.63
N ASP A 80 24.87 -8.83 -13.69
CA ASP A 80 25.34 -7.45 -13.79
C ASP A 80 26.06 -7.01 -12.51
N ILE A 81 25.52 -7.37 -11.35
CA ILE A 81 26.12 -7.09 -10.04
C ILE A 81 27.45 -7.84 -9.92
N MET A 82 27.50 -9.11 -10.28
CA MET A 82 28.74 -9.90 -10.24
C MET A 82 29.80 -9.30 -11.16
N ALA A 83 29.44 -8.88 -12.37
CA ALA A 83 30.38 -8.22 -13.28
C ALA A 83 30.93 -6.91 -12.70
N LEU A 84 30.11 -6.14 -11.98
CA LEU A 84 30.54 -4.91 -11.28
C LEU A 84 31.41 -5.22 -10.05
N VAL A 85 31.16 -6.31 -9.33
CA VAL A 85 31.99 -6.76 -8.20
C VAL A 85 33.35 -7.24 -8.70
N ASP A 86 33.37 -7.98 -9.81
CA ASP A 86 34.60 -8.49 -10.42
C ASP A 86 35.44 -7.37 -11.05
N ASN A 87 34.78 -6.32 -11.57
CA ASN A 87 35.43 -5.15 -12.16
C ASN A 87 34.82 -3.85 -11.65
N PRO A 88 35.17 -3.42 -10.42
CA PRO A 88 34.56 -2.25 -9.80
C PRO A 88 34.94 -0.97 -10.56
N PRO A 89 33.96 -0.10 -10.89
CA PRO A 89 34.25 1.20 -11.47
C PRO A 89 35.08 2.02 -10.47
N VAL A 90 36.19 2.60 -10.95
CA VAL A 90 37.17 3.35 -10.14
C VAL A 90 36.64 4.72 -9.66
N GLU A 91 35.34 4.99 -9.80
CA GLU A 91 34.74 6.33 -9.67
C GLU A 91 34.44 6.79 -8.24
N PHE A 92 34.83 6.05 -7.21
CA PHE A 92 34.76 6.55 -5.83
C PHE A 92 35.93 7.49 -5.56
N LYS A 93 35.84 8.72 -6.08
CA LYS A 93 36.60 9.84 -5.52
C LYS A 93 36.01 10.16 -4.15
N PHE A 94 36.53 9.51 -3.11
CA PHE A 94 36.43 10.09 -1.77
C PHE A 94 36.94 11.52 -1.89
N LEU A 95 36.08 12.49 -1.59
CA LEU A 95 36.42 13.91 -1.61
C LEU A 95 37.34 14.20 -0.42
N GLU A 96 38.58 13.71 -0.50
CA GLU A 96 39.58 13.85 0.54
C GLU A 96 39.97 15.34 0.62
N GLY A 97 39.49 16.03 1.65
CA GLY A 97 39.80 17.44 1.90
C GLY A 97 38.81 18.47 1.33
N VAL A 98 37.65 18.05 0.82
CA VAL A 98 36.53 18.98 0.58
C VAL A 98 35.66 18.99 1.82
N ASP A 99 35.46 20.18 2.40
CA ASP A 99 34.46 20.43 3.43
C ASP A 99 33.08 20.32 2.76
N VAL A 100 32.60 19.09 2.60
CA VAL A 100 31.22 18.84 2.23
C VAL A 100 30.39 19.12 3.47
N ASP A 101 29.53 20.12 3.37
CA ASP A 101 28.51 20.40 4.36
C ASP A 101 27.62 19.16 4.52
N LEU A 102 27.89 18.39 5.57
CA LEU A 102 27.11 17.20 5.96
C LEU A 102 25.87 17.61 6.76
N GLU A 103 25.64 18.91 7.00
CA GLU A 103 24.38 19.35 7.58
C GLU A 103 23.25 19.11 6.57
N MET A 104 22.44 18.11 6.91
CA MET A 104 21.18 17.86 6.22
C MET A 104 20.34 19.14 6.32
N SER A 105 20.09 19.81 5.20
CA SER A 105 19.26 21.01 5.19
C SER A 105 17.84 20.68 5.64
N ASP A 106 17.22 21.54 6.46
CA ASP A 106 15.81 21.40 6.87
C ASP A 106 14.81 21.64 5.72
N SER A 107 15.28 22.01 4.53
CA SER A 107 14.44 22.19 3.34
C SER A 107 14.32 20.89 2.54
N TYR A 108 13.11 20.33 2.49
CA TYR A 108 12.79 19.15 1.69
C TYR A 108 11.67 19.45 0.67
N VAL A 109 11.72 18.77 -0.47
CA VAL A 109 10.69 18.85 -1.51
C VAL A 109 9.81 17.61 -1.40
N TRP A 110 8.52 17.81 -1.14
CA TRP A 110 7.56 16.71 -1.12
C TRP A 110 7.21 16.28 -2.54
N VAL A 111 7.27 14.96 -2.80
CA VAL A 111 6.98 14.36 -4.11
C VAL A 111 5.79 13.43 -3.97
N ASP A 112 4.68 13.79 -4.62
CA ASP A 112 3.43 13.03 -4.59
C ASP A 112 2.78 12.86 -5.98
N THR A 113 3.34 13.48 -7.02
CA THR A 113 2.88 13.35 -8.40
C THR A 113 3.89 12.61 -9.28
N GLU A 114 3.37 11.97 -10.33
CA GLU A 114 4.18 11.27 -11.34
C GLU A 114 5.21 12.21 -12.00
N LEU A 115 4.80 13.44 -12.35
CA LEU A 115 5.69 14.42 -12.98
C LEU A 115 6.90 14.77 -12.08
N GLN A 116 6.65 15.02 -10.79
CA GLN A 116 7.73 15.33 -9.84
C GLN A 116 8.67 14.13 -9.67
N LEU A 117 8.11 12.92 -9.61
CA LEU A 117 8.90 11.70 -9.49
C LEU A 117 9.80 11.50 -10.71
N THR A 118 9.29 11.70 -11.92
CA THR A 118 10.09 11.61 -13.15
C THR A 118 11.22 12.63 -13.17
N GLN A 119 10.92 13.89 -12.82
CA GLN A 119 11.93 14.96 -12.75
C GLN A 119 13.02 14.64 -11.73
N LEU A 120 12.64 14.09 -10.57
CA LEU A 120 13.59 13.67 -9.54
C LEU A 120 14.44 12.48 -10.00
N ALA A 121 13.83 11.48 -10.64
CA ALA A 121 14.52 10.30 -11.14
C ALA A 121 15.56 10.66 -12.22
N ASP A 122 15.23 11.58 -13.13
CA ASP A 122 16.17 12.08 -14.14
C ASP A 122 17.38 12.77 -13.48
N ALA A 123 17.11 13.63 -12.48
CA ALA A 123 18.14 14.36 -11.75
C ALA A 123 19.09 13.43 -10.95
N LEU A 124 18.56 12.35 -10.38
CA LEU A 124 19.29 11.40 -9.53
C LEU A 124 19.77 10.13 -10.26
N SER A 125 19.59 10.04 -11.58
CA SER A 125 19.83 8.83 -12.37
C SER A 125 21.22 8.18 -12.23
N LYS A 126 22.22 8.93 -11.75
CA LYS A 126 23.61 8.49 -11.57
C LYS A 126 24.04 8.34 -10.11
N GLU A 127 23.20 8.76 -9.17
CA GLU A 127 23.52 8.76 -7.74
C GLU A 127 23.06 7.46 -7.11
N LYS A 128 24.00 6.66 -6.58
CA LYS A 128 23.72 5.36 -5.95
C LYS A 128 24.62 5.13 -4.73
N VAL A 129 24.65 6.09 -3.80
CA VAL A 129 25.40 5.97 -2.55
C VAL A 129 24.41 5.67 -1.42
N PHE A 130 24.63 4.55 -0.74
CA PHE A 130 23.80 4.11 0.38
C PHE A 130 24.67 3.79 1.60
N HIS A 131 24.07 3.84 2.79
CA HIS A 131 24.70 3.45 4.05
C HIS A 131 23.89 2.33 4.70
N GLY A 132 24.47 1.13 4.82
CA GLY A 132 23.80 -0.02 5.46
C GLY A 132 22.59 -0.56 4.67
N ALA A 133 22.72 -0.65 3.34
CA ALA A 133 21.62 -0.91 2.41
C ALA A 133 21.09 -2.36 2.37
N ASP A 134 21.54 -3.25 3.27
CA ASP A 134 21.26 -4.68 3.19
C ASP A 134 19.74 -4.97 3.19
N ASP A 135 18.99 -4.28 4.05
CA ASP A 135 17.53 -4.37 4.11
C ASP A 135 16.83 -3.52 3.03
N ASP A 136 17.42 -2.38 2.68
CA ASP A 136 16.86 -1.46 1.68
C ASP A 136 16.73 -2.14 0.31
N VAL A 137 17.76 -2.89 -0.10
CA VAL A 137 17.75 -3.66 -1.34
C VAL A 137 16.59 -4.66 -1.37
N VAL A 138 16.32 -5.33 -0.25
CA VAL A 138 15.21 -6.29 -0.14
C VAL A 138 13.86 -5.59 -0.27
N TRP A 139 13.69 -4.40 0.34
CA TRP A 139 12.44 -3.65 0.25
C TRP A 139 12.20 -3.04 -1.13
N LEU A 140 13.25 -2.55 -1.78
CA LEU A 140 13.20 -2.05 -3.16
C LEU A 140 12.72 -3.16 -4.12
N GLN A 141 13.29 -4.35 -4.02
CA GLN A 141 12.89 -5.49 -4.85
C GLN A 141 11.45 -5.94 -4.57
N ARG A 142 11.06 -5.99 -3.29
CA ARG A 142 9.74 -6.49 -2.86
C ARG A 142 8.60 -5.55 -3.23
N ASP A 143 8.76 -4.26 -2.93
CA ASP A 143 7.65 -3.30 -2.98
C ASP A 143 7.62 -2.50 -4.29
N PHE A 144 8.78 -2.28 -4.91
CA PHE A 144 8.94 -1.45 -6.10
C PHE A 144 9.49 -2.18 -7.32
N HIS A 145 10.00 -3.41 -7.14
CA HIS A 145 10.67 -4.19 -8.18
C HIS A 145 11.90 -3.47 -8.78
N LEU A 146 12.63 -2.76 -7.92
CA LEU A 146 13.89 -2.08 -8.23
C LEU A 146 15.11 -2.90 -7.77
#